data_AF-A0A1Z5HVB0-F1
#
_entry.id   AF-A0A1Z5HVB0-F1
#
_cell.length_a   1.000
_cell.length_b   1.000
_cell.length_c   1.000
_cell.angle_alpha   90.00
_cell.angle_beta   90.00
_cell.angle_gamma   90.00
#
_symmetry.space_group_name_H-M   'P 1'
#
loop_
_entity.id
_entity.type
_entity.pdbx_description
1 polymer ?
#
loop_
_entity_poly.entity_id
_entity_poly.type
_entity_poly.pdbx_seq_one_letter_code
_entity_poly.pdbx_strand_id
1 'polypeptide(L)'
;KRIKIITAKVQMEAQLNDTETAKSIWEKLPIKGKVNTWGEEIYFEIPVYKGPENPVETVEEGDLAYWPSGRCFCIFFGKTPVST
;
A
#
# COMPACT_ATOMS: atom_id res chain seq x y z
N LYS A 1 -7.17 10.94 -4.46
CA LYS A 1 -7.43 10.27 -5.77
C LYS A 1 -7.88 8.83 -5.53
N ARG A 2 -8.74 8.22 -6.36
CA ARG A 2 -9.24 6.83 -6.13
C ARG A 2 -8.61 5.84 -7.11
N ILE A 3 -8.03 4.76 -6.59
CA ILE A 3 -7.43 3.67 -7.36
C ILE A 3 -8.21 2.38 -7.14
N LYS A 4 -8.13 1.46 -8.10
CA LYS A 4 -8.67 0.10 -7.97
C LYS A 4 -7.53 -0.89 -7.92
N ILE A 5 -7.57 -1.78 -6.95
CA ILE A 5 -6.61 -2.85 -6.77
C ILE A 5 -7.36 -4.13 -7.07
N ILE A 6 -6.93 -4.79 -8.14
CA ILE A 6 -7.62 -5.95 -8.71
C ILE A 6 -6.66 -7.13 -8.64
N THR A 7 -7.10 -8.20 -8.02
CA THR A 7 -6.40 -9.49 -7.98
C THR A 7 -7.30 -10.56 -8.59
N ALA A 8 -6.80 -11.80 -8.70
CA ALA A 8 -7.58 -12.91 -9.22
C ALA A 8 -8.82 -13.27 -8.37
N LYS A 9 -8.81 -12.96 -7.06
CA LYS A 9 -9.87 -13.37 -6.13
C LYS A 9 -10.62 -12.19 -5.50
N VAL A 10 -9.98 -11.03 -5.39
CA VAL A 10 -10.55 -9.85 -4.72
C VAL A 10 -10.33 -8.59 -5.55
N GLN A 11 -11.30 -7.68 -5.47
CA GLN A 11 -11.22 -6.33 -5.98
C GLN A 11 -11.53 -5.37 -4.84
N MET A 12 -10.68 -4.37 -4.67
CA MET A 12 -10.85 -3.33 -3.66
C MET A 12 -10.62 -1.94 -4.26
N GLU A 13 -11.26 -0.95 -3.66
CA GLU A 13 -11.06 0.46 -3.99
C GLU A 13 -10.25 1.09 -2.88
N ALA A 14 -9.25 1.88 -3.26
CA ALA A 14 -8.33 2.53 -2.35
C ALA A 14 -8.30 4.03 -2.64
N GLN A 15 -8.22 4.84 -1.59
CA GLN A 15 -8.09 6.29 -1.72
C GLN A 15 -6.67 6.72 -1.40
N LEU A 16 -5.99 7.30 -2.39
CA LEU A 16 -4.69 7.93 -2.23
C LEU A 16 -4.87 9.37 -1.73
N ASN A 17 -4.06 9.75 -0.75
CA ASN A 17 -3.96 11.11 -0.21
C ASN A 17 -3.23 12.05 -1.19
N ASP A 18 -3.09 13.34 -0.83
CA ASP A 18 -2.43 14.34 -1.68
C ASP A 18 -0.91 14.47 -1.42
N THR A 19 -0.27 13.37 -1.00
CA THR A 19 1.17 13.31 -0.76
C THR A 19 1.96 13.16 -2.07
N GLU A 20 3.24 13.51 -2.09
CA GLU A 20 4.07 13.32 -3.29
C GLU A 20 4.27 11.83 -3.59
N THR A 21 4.32 11.02 -2.54
CA THR A 21 4.36 9.55 -2.67
C THR A 21 3.11 9.03 -3.38
N ALA A 22 1.92 9.46 -2.95
CA ALA A 22 0.66 9.11 -3.60
C ALA A 22 0.58 9.61 -5.06
N LYS A 23 1.08 10.82 -5.35
CA LYS A 23 1.17 11.34 -6.72
C LYS A 23 2.09 10.48 -7.59
N SER A 24 3.24 10.08 -7.06
CA SER A 24 4.19 9.21 -7.77
C SER A 24 3.59 7.83 -8.08
N ILE A 25 2.85 7.24 -7.12
CA ILE A 25 2.11 5.99 -7.35
C ILE A 25 1.08 6.18 -8.47
N TRP A 26 0.31 7.27 -8.41
CA TRP A 26 -0.71 7.58 -9.41
C TRP A 26 -0.13 7.70 -10.83
N GLU A 27 1.02 8.36 -10.99
CA GLU A 27 1.69 8.53 -12.28
C GLU A 27 2.28 7.24 -12.85
N LYS A 28 2.53 6.24 -12.00
CA LYS A 28 3.02 4.91 -12.40
C LYS A 28 1.92 3.91 -12.73
N LEU A 29 0.65 4.25 -12.53
CA LEU A 29 -0.46 3.37 -12.87
C LEU A 29 -0.57 3.21 -14.40
N PRO A 30 -0.92 2.00 -14.90
CA PRO A 30 -1.21 0.79 -14.14
C PRO A 30 0.06 0.03 -13.70
N ILE A 31 0.11 -0.37 -12.42
CA ILE A 31 1.20 -1.17 -11.84
C ILE A 31 0.76 -2.64 -11.79
N LYS A 32 1.65 -3.55 -12.20
CA LYS A 32 1.45 -5.00 -12.08
C LYS A 32 2.60 -5.57 -11.24
N GLY A 33 2.26 -6.39 -10.25
CA GLY A 33 3.24 -6.98 -9.35
C GLY A 33 2.71 -8.27 -8.72
N LYS A 34 3.60 -9.01 -8.07
CA LYS A 34 3.21 -10.15 -7.24
C LYS A 34 2.85 -9.64 -5.85
N VAL A 35 1.67 -10.05 -5.39
CA VAL A 35 1.20 -9.73 -4.04
C VAL A 35 1.74 -10.77 -3.07
N ASN A 36 2.26 -10.29 -1.96
CA ASN A 36 2.61 -11.09 -0.79
C ASN A 36 1.64 -10.75 0.34
N THR A 37 1.43 -11.70 1.25
CA THR A 37 0.53 -11.56 2.38
C THR A 37 1.27 -11.90 3.66
N TRP A 38 1.14 -11.05 4.67
CA TRP A 38 1.68 -11.30 6.00
C TRP A 38 0.57 -11.14 7.04
N GLY A 39 -0.02 -12.25 7.47
CA GLY A 39 -1.21 -12.22 8.34
C GLY A 39 -2.38 -11.51 7.63
N GLU A 40 -2.85 -10.42 8.22
CA GLU A 40 -3.92 -9.56 7.68
C GLU A 40 -3.37 -8.28 6.99
N GLU A 41 -2.12 -8.35 6.52
CA GLU A 41 -1.46 -7.34 5.70
C GLU A 41 -1.19 -7.91 4.29
N ILE A 42 -1.44 -7.09 3.27
CA ILE A 42 -1.06 -7.35 1.88
C ILE A 42 0.03 -6.35 1.52
N TYR A 43 1.14 -6.82 0.92
CA TYR A 43 2.17 -5.94 0.40
C TYR A 43 2.69 -6.40 -0.97
N PHE A 44 3.04 -5.45 -1.82
CA PHE A 44 3.62 -5.73 -3.13
C PHE A 44 4.59 -4.65 -3.57
N GLU A 45 5.63 -5.05 -4.30
CA GLU A 45 6.61 -4.10 -4.83
C GLU A 45 5.99 -3.23 -5.93
N ILE A 46 6.29 -1.93 -5.87
CA ILE A 46 5.88 -0.94 -6.87
C ILE A 46 7.11 -0.21 -7.43
N PRO A 47 7.09 0.19 -8.73
CA PRO A 47 8.20 0.91 -9.36
C PRO A 47 8.21 2.40 -8.99
N VAL A 48 8.04 2.70 -7.71
CA VAL A 48 8.06 4.05 -7.13
C VAL A 48 9.30 4.16 -6.25
N TYR A 49 10.03 5.27 -6.43
CA TYR A 49 11.27 5.54 -5.71
C TYR A 49 11.10 6.85 -4.96
N LYS A 50 10.52 6.76 -3.76
CA LYS A 50 10.33 7.89 -2.85
C LYS A 50 10.88 7.52 -1.47
N GLY A 51 11.39 8.51 -0.75
CA GLY A 51 11.82 8.38 0.63
C GLY A 51 10.61 8.35 1.59
N PRO A 52 10.85 8.14 2.90
CA PRO A 52 9.79 8.23 3.90
C PRO A 52 9.22 9.65 3.93
N GLU A 53 7.92 9.75 3.70
CA GLU A 53 7.17 11.00 3.72
C GLU A 53 6.09 10.86 4.79
N ASN A 54 6.37 11.34 5.99
CA ASN A 54 5.55 11.19 7.21
C ASN A 54 5.39 9.74 7.71
N PRO A 55 6.47 9.08 8.18
CA PRO A 55 6.39 7.72 8.71
C PRO A 55 5.51 7.68 9.96
N VAL A 56 4.55 6.77 9.96
CA VAL A 56 3.70 6.45 11.10
C VAL A 56 4.01 5.03 11.59
N GLU A 57 4.14 4.87 12.90
CA GLU A 57 4.46 3.58 13.53
C GLU A 57 3.21 2.72 13.76
N THR A 58 2.03 3.33 13.73
CA THR A 58 0.74 2.67 13.93
C THR A 58 -0.16 2.94 12.74
N VAL A 59 -0.79 1.88 12.24
CA VAL A 59 -1.73 1.90 11.11
C VAL A 59 -3.02 1.22 11.56
N GLU A 60 -4.15 1.70 11.06
CA GLU A 60 -5.46 1.13 11.38
C GLU A 60 -5.92 0.16 10.28
N GLU A 61 -6.99 -0.58 10.56
CA GLU A 61 -7.61 -1.43 9.55
C GLU A 61 -8.18 -0.57 8.42
N GLY A 62 -7.77 -0.86 7.18
CA GLY A 62 -8.12 -0.09 5.99
C GLY A 62 -7.04 0.92 5.57
N ASP A 63 -5.96 1.09 6.34
CA ASP A 63 -4.88 2.00 5.96
C ASP A 63 -4.04 1.49 4.80
N LEU A 64 -3.48 2.46 4.07
CA LEU A 64 -2.58 2.24 2.95
C LEU A 64 -1.24 2.90 3.26
N ALA A 65 -0.18 2.11 3.34
CA ALA A 65 1.16 2.60 3.58
C ALA A 65 2.10 2.32 2.41
N TYR A 66 3.18 3.08 2.34
CA TYR A 66 4.26 2.84 1.41
C TYR A 66 5.55 2.62 2.20
N TRP A 67 6.17 1.46 2.00
CA TRP A 67 7.42 1.09 2.65
C TRP A 67 8.62 1.42 1.74
N PRO A 68 9.38 2.50 2.03
CA PRO A 68 10.44 2.98 1.14
C PRO A 68 11.63 2.01 1.01
N SER A 69 12.00 1.30 2.09
CA SER A 69 13.12 0.35 2.07
C SER A 69 12.85 -0.84 1.14
N GLY A 70 11.62 -1.35 1.14
CA GLY A 70 11.18 -2.45 0.28
C GLY A 70 10.61 -1.99 -1.06
N ARG A 71 10.37 -0.68 -1.26
CA ARG A 71 9.56 -0.14 -2.36
C ARG A 71 8.20 -0.83 -2.46
N CYS A 72 7.62 -1.15 -1.31
CA CYS A 72 6.38 -1.91 -1.22
C CYS A 72 5.20 -0.98 -0.96
N PHE A 73 4.08 -1.26 -1.61
CA PHE A 73 2.78 -0.75 -1.23
C PHE A 73 2.14 -1.74 -0.27
N CYS A 74 1.82 -1.29 0.95
CA CYS A 74 1.22 -2.09 2.01
C CYS A 74 -0.25 -1.69 2.19
N ILE A 75 -1.09 -2.69 2.37
CA ILE A 75 -2.54 -2.57 2.57
C ILE A 75 -2.87 -3.36 3.83
N PHE A 76 -3.39 -2.67 4.82
CA PHE A 76 -3.80 -3.26 6.08
C PHE A 76 -5.31 -3.47 6.02
N PHE A 77 -5.77 -4.71 6.14
CA PHE A 77 -7.20 -5.05 6.07
C PHE A 77 -7.68 -5.89 7.25
N GLY A 78 -6.83 -6.04 8.27
CA GLY A 78 -7.17 -6.64 9.55
C GLY A 78 -6.12 -6.30 10.60
N LYS A 79 -6.13 -7.01 11.73
CA LYS A 79 -5.13 -6.85 12.77
C LYS A 79 -3.81 -7.45 12.32
N THR A 80 -2.76 -6.64 12.32
CA THR A 80 -1.41 -7.21 12.27
C THR A 80 -1.13 -7.96 13.57
N PRO A 81 -0.42 -9.11 13.51
CA PRO A 81 -0.18 -9.98 14.67
C PRO A 81 0.62 -9.32 15.83
N VAL A 82 1.08 -8.08 15.66
CA VAL A 82 1.81 -7.31 16.68
C VAL A 82 0.86 -6.52 17.62
N SER A 83 -0.43 -6.41 17.31
CA SER A 83 -1.40 -5.85 18.25
C SER A 83 -1.76 -6.87 19.33
N THR A 84 -0.98 -6.91 20.42
CA THR A 84 -1.40 -7.49 21.71
C THR A 84 -2.25 -6.48 22.47
#